data_AF-A0A1F4ZC08-F1
#
_entry.id   AF-A0A1F4ZC08-F1
#
_cell.length_a   1.000
_cell.length_b   1.000
_cell.length_c   1.000
_cell.angle_alpha   90.00
_cell.angle_beta   90.00
_cell.angle_gamma   90.00
#
_symmetry.space_group_name_H-M   'P 1'
#
loop_
_entity.id
_entity.type
_entity.pdbx_description
1 polymer ?
#
loop_
_entity_poly.entity_id
_entity_poly.type
_entity_poly.pdbx_seq_one_letter_code
_entity_poly.pdbx_strand_id
1 'polypeptide(L)'
;MFIFLGVIYLKNPVAKEVREEILGKVKAGEAVAALAKQYGVSDKTIYAWLRTGATHSVSWMEHAKLKKENQVLKEIVGVLTVELEKVKKKRRT
;
A
#
# COMPACT_ATOMS: atom_id res chain seq x y z
N MET A 1 -25.00 -20.14 -32.38
CA MET A 1 -23.91 -20.96 -31.80
C MET A 1 -22.64 -20.67 -32.59
N PHE A 2 -21.78 -19.77 -32.08
CA PHE A 2 -20.46 -19.48 -32.65
C PHE A 2 -19.46 -19.35 -31.51
N ILE A 3 -18.89 -20.51 -31.20
CA ILE A 3 -17.57 -20.84 -30.63
C ILE A 3 -16.85 -19.74 -29.83
N PHE A 4 -16.84 -19.92 -28.51
CA PHE A 4 -15.90 -19.35 -27.55
C PHE A 4 -14.45 -19.70 -27.94
N LEU A 5 -13.74 -18.82 -28.64
CA LEU A 5 -12.29 -18.91 -28.86
C LEU A 5 -11.49 -17.99 -27.92
N GLY A 6 -12.04 -17.66 -26.75
CA GLY A 6 -11.48 -16.63 -25.85
C GLY A 6 -10.68 -17.11 -24.65
N VAL A 7 -10.58 -18.43 -24.40
CA VAL A 7 -10.05 -18.95 -23.13
C VAL A 7 -8.54 -19.31 -23.18
N ILE A 8 -7.90 -19.27 -24.35
CA ILE A 8 -6.54 -19.83 -24.53
C ILE A 8 -5.40 -18.80 -24.54
N TYR A 9 -5.64 -17.49 -24.72
CA TYR A 9 -4.55 -16.50 -24.74
C TYR A 9 -4.62 -15.55 -23.55
N LEU A 10 -3.84 -15.82 -22.49
CA LEU A 10 -2.92 -14.84 -21.88
C LEU A 10 -2.16 -15.49 -20.70
N LYS A 11 -1.13 -16.27 -21.04
CA LYS A 11 0.03 -16.46 -20.15
C LYS A 11 1.18 -15.59 -20.65
N ASN A 12 0.89 -14.36 -21.05
CA ASN A 12 1.88 -13.38 -21.48
C ASN A 12 1.83 -12.18 -20.52
N PRO A 13 2.98 -11.70 -20.02
CA PRO A 13 3.01 -10.55 -19.13
C PRO A 13 2.47 -9.32 -19.86
N VAL A 14 1.40 -8.72 -19.32
CA VAL A 14 0.91 -7.42 -19.80
C VAL A 14 2.01 -6.39 -19.59
N ALA A 15 2.33 -5.63 -20.64
CA ALA A 15 3.32 -4.55 -20.61
C ALA A 15 2.99 -3.56 -19.49
N LYS A 16 4.04 -3.03 -18.85
CA LYS A 16 3.90 -2.18 -17.66
C LYS A 16 3.10 -0.91 -17.97
N GLU A 17 3.34 -0.34 -19.14
CA GLU A 17 2.71 0.87 -19.66
C GLU A 17 1.20 0.67 -19.83
N VAL A 18 0.79 -0.48 -20.39
CA VAL A 18 -0.63 -0.84 -20.58
C VAL A 18 -1.32 -1.04 -19.22
N ARG A 19 -0.64 -1.67 -18.26
CA ARG A 19 -1.17 -1.80 -16.89
C ARG A 19 -1.39 -0.43 -16.25
N GLU A 20 -0.42 0.47 -16.36
CA GLU A 20 -0.50 1.81 -15.78
C GLU A 20 -1.62 2.64 -16.41
N GLU A 21 -1.80 2.54 -17.72
CA GLU A 21 -2.93 3.18 -18.43
C GLU A 21 -4.28 2.66 -17.92
N ILE A 22 -4.47 1.33 -17.87
CA ILE A 22 -5.70 0.71 -17.37
C ILE A 22 -6.00 1.17 -15.93
N LEU A 23 -4.99 1.16 -15.05
CA LEU A 23 -5.17 1.62 -13.67
C LEU A 23 -5.49 3.11 -13.58
N GLY A 24 -4.93 3.94 -14.45
CA GLY A 24 -5.27 5.36 -14.57
C GLY A 24 -6.74 5.57 -14.93
N LYS A 25 -7.24 4.84 -15.93
CA LYS A 25 -8.65 4.87 -16.36
C LYS A 25 -9.61 4.39 -15.28
N VAL A 26 -9.26 3.30 -14.57
CA VAL A 26 -10.06 2.85 -13.42
C VAL A 26 -10.13 3.92 -12.33
N LYS A 27 -9.02 4.60 -12.02
CA LYS A 27 -9.00 5.71 -11.05
C LYS A 27 -9.83 6.91 -11.51
N ALA A 28 -9.95 7.13 -12.83
CA ALA A 28 -10.81 8.15 -13.41
C ALA A 28 -12.31 7.80 -13.37
N GLY A 29 -12.67 6.59 -12.91
CA GLY A 29 -14.05 6.14 -12.73
C GLY A 29 -14.58 5.24 -13.85
N GLU A 30 -13.74 4.82 -14.79
CA GLU A 30 -14.15 3.89 -15.83
C GLU A 30 -14.42 2.48 -15.27
N ALA A 31 -15.44 1.81 -15.84
CA ALA A 31 -15.85 0.49 -15.37
C ALA A 31 -14.81 -0.60 -15.72
N VAL A 32 -14.37 -1.36 -14.71
CA VAL A 32 -13.41 -2.46 -14.87
C VAL A 32 -13.84 -3.45 -15.94
N ALA A 33 -15.13 -3.80 -16.00
CA ALA A 33 -15.68 -4.74 -16.98
C ALA A 33 -15.60 -4.25 -18.43
N ALA A 34 -15.64 -2.94 -18.65
CA ALA A 34 -15.47 -2.35 -19.99
C ALA A 34 -13.99 -2.38 -20.39
N LEU A 35 -13.10 -1.98 -19.47
CA LEU A 35 -11.66 -1.97 -19.69
C LEU A 35 -11.09 -3.38 -19.89
N ALA A 36 -11.57 -4.36 -19.13
CA ALA A 36 -11.20 -5.77 -19.30
C ALA A 36 -11.47 -6.27 -20.73
N LYS A 37 -12.66 -5.96 -21.27
CA LYS A 37 -13.03 -6.31 -22.64
C LYS A 37 -12.18 -5.54 -23.67
N GLN A 38 -11.99 -4.24 -23.46
CA GLN A 38 -11.24 -3.38 -24.38
C GLN A 38 -9.77 -3.80 -24.50
N TYR A 39 -9.14 -4.16 -23.39
CA TYR A 39 -7.71 -4.48 -23.34
C TYR A 39 -7.42 -5.99 -23.38
N GLY A 40 -8.45 -6.84 -23.47
CA GLY A 40 -8.29 -8.30 -23.49
C GLY A 40 -7.71 -8.88 -22.19
N VAL A 41 -8.02 -8.25 -21.05
CA VAL A 41 -7.53 -8.64 -19.72
C VAL A 41 -8.72 -9.10 -18.88
N SER A 42 -8.55 -10.09 -18.00
CA SER A 42 -9.63 -10.49 -17.10
C SER A 42 -9.90 -9.44 -16.02
N ASP A 43 -11.17 -9.25 -15.64
CA ASP A 43 -11.57 -8.38 -14.52
C ASP A 43 -10.78 -8.70 -13.25
N LYS A 44 -10.60 -10.01 -12.97
CA LYS A 44 -9.85 -10.53 -11.83
C LYS A 44 -8.40 -10.04 -11.82
N THR A 45 -7.77 -9.95 -12.99
CA THR A 45 -6.40 -9.43 -13.14
C THR A 45 -6.33 -7.95 -12.80
N ILE A 46 -7.30 -7.14 -13.26
CA ILE A 46 -7.36 -5.71 -12.96
C ILE A 46 -7.57 -5.49 -11.46
N TYR A 47 -8.49 -6.22 -10.83
CA TYR A 47 -8.69 -6.17 -9.37
C TYR A 47 -7.46 -6.64 -8.59
N ALA A 48 -6.72 -7.64 -9.09
CA ALA A 48 -5.46 -8.06 -8.48
C ALA A 48 -4.41 -6.94 -8.52
N TRP A 49 -4.29 -6.20 -9.62
CA TRP A 49 -3.38 -5.05 -9.71
C TRP A 49 -3.81 -3.90 -8.80
N LEU A 50 -5.10 -3.61 -8.70
CA LEU A 50 -5.62 -2.61 -7.76
C LEU A 50 -5.30 -2.99 -6.31
N ARG A 51 -5.47 -4.27 -5.95
CA ARG A 51 -5.13 -4.78 -4.61
C ARG A 51 -3.65 -4.61 -4.30
N THR A 52 -2.77 -4.99 -5.23
CA THR A 52 -1.32 -4.88 -5.07
C THR A 52 -0.83 -3.42 -5.07
N GLY A 53 -1.49 -2.54 -5.83
CA GLY A 53 -1.18 -1.11 -5.87
C GLY A 53 -1.74 -0.32 -4.68
N ALA A 54 -2.86 -0.75 -4.09
CA ALA A 54 -3.46 -0.12 -2.91
C ALA A 54 -2.70 -0.41 -1.63
N THR A 55 -1.99 -1.55 -1.57
CA THR A 55 -0.91 -1.72 -0.61
C THR A 55 0.27 -0.88 -1.08
N HIS A 56 0.24 0.42 -0.78
CA HIS A 56 1.50 1.15 -0.56
C HIS A 56 2.26 0.29 0.43
N SER A 57 3.23 -0.47 -0.08
CA SER A 57 4.10 -1.29 0.74
C SER A 57 4.88 -0.30 1.59
N VAL A 58 4.41 -0.05 2.81
CA VAL A 58 5.22 0.62 3.83
C VAL A 58 6.52 -0.16 3.82
N SER A 59 7.61 0.48 3.41
CA SER A 59 8.89 -0.20 3.30
C SER A 59 9.18 -0.78 4.67
N TRP A 60 9.52 -2.07 4.75
CA TRP A 60 9.86 -2.69 6.03
C TRP A 60 10.93 -1.89 6.78
N MET A 61 11.85 -1.26 6.02
CA MET A 61 12.87 -0.36 6.55
C MET A 61 12.30 0.93 7.14
N GLU A 62 11.30 1.54 6.49
CA GLU A 62 10.62 2.73 7.02
C GLU A 62 9.87 2.40 8.30
N HIS A 63 9.15 1.27 8.34
CA HIS A 63 8.48 0.80 9.53
C HIS A 63 9.47 0.52 10.68
N ALA A 64 10.60 -0.12 10.39
CA ALA A 64 11.66 -0.38 11.37
C ALA A 64 12.27 0.93 11.91
N LYS A 65 12.53 1.90 11.03
CA LYS A 65 13.02 3.24 11.42
C LYS A 65 12.04 3.94 12.34
N LEU A 66 10.77 4.04 11.96
CA LEU A 66 9.72 4.66 12.77
C LEU A 66 9.55 3.97 14.13
N LYS A 67 9.63 2.64 14.16
CA LYS A 67 9.56 1.88 15.42
C LYS A 67 10.72 2.22 16.35
N LYS A 68 11.94 2.35 15.81
CA LYS A 68 13.13 2.73 16.59
C LYS A 68 13.01 4.17 17.11
N GLU A 69 12.59 5.10 16.26
CA GLU A 69 12.37 6.51 16.66
C GLU A 69 11.33 6.61 17.79
N ASN A 70 10.22 5.89 17.69
CA ASN A 70 9.19 5.85 18.74
C ASN A 70 9.72 5.28 20.07
N GLN A 71 10.55 4.24 20.01
CA GLN A 71 11.19 3.67 21.20
C GLN A 71 12.11 4.68 21.90
N VAL A 72 12.96 5.37 21.14
CA VAL A 72 13.87 6.40 21.68
C VAL A 72 13.08 7.55 22.32
N LEU A 73 11.98 7.98 21.69
CA LEU A 73 11.13 9.03 22.25
C LEU A 73 10.54 8.62 23.61
N LYS A 74 10.07 7.37 23.75
CA LYS A 74 9.54 6.86 25.02
C LYS A 74 10.60 6.83 26.12
N GLU A 75 11.83 6.47 25.79
CA GLU A 75 12.95 6.46 26.74
C GLU A 75 13.27 7.87 27.24
N ILE A 76 13.36 8.85 26.33
CA ILE A 76 13.59 10.26 26.69
C ILE A 76 12.48 10.78 27.61
N VAL A 77 11.21 10.52 27.25
CA VAL A 77 10.06 10.92 28.07
C VAL A 77 10.12 10.28 29.46
N GLY A 78 10.51 9.01 29.56
CA GLY A 78 10.69 8.32 30.83
C GLY A 78 11.75 8.99 31.71
N VAL A 79 12.93 9.27 31.17
CA VAL A 79 14.03 9.93 31.89
C VAL A 79 13.60 11.32 32.38
N LEU A 80 13.04 12.15 31.50
CA LEU A 80 12.58 13.50 31.84
C LEU A 80 11.52 13.47 32.94
N THR A 81 10.59 12.51 32.89
CA THR A 81 9.55 12.35 33.92
C THR A 81 10.17 12.07 35.29
N VAL A 82 11.16 11.18 35.36
CA VAL A 82 11.86 10.86 36.61
C VAL A 82 12.62 12.07 37.15
N GLU A 83 13.32 12.81 36.28
CA GLU A 83 14.05 14.01 36.69
C GLU A 83 13.12 15.10 37.22
N LEU A 84 11.99 15.33 36.56
CA LEU A 84 10.97 16.27 37.01
C LEU A 84 10.43 15.90 38.40
N GLU A 85 10.16 14.63 38.65
CA GLU A 85 9.71 14.17 39.97
C GLU A 85 10.77 14.34 41.05
N LYS A 86 12.05 14.09 40.74
CA LYS A 86 13.17 14.37 41.67
C LYS A 86 13.28 15.85 42.00
N VAL A 87 13.17 16.74 41.00
CA VAL A 87 13.20 18.19 41.20
C VAL A 87 12.03 18.66 42.06
N LYS A 88 10.81 18.16 41.80
CA LYS A 88 9.62 18.47 42.61
C LYS A 88 9.80 18.02 44.06
N LYS A 89 10.35 16.84 44.30
CA LYS A 89 10.58 16.31 45.65
C LYS A 89 11.63 17.14 46.41
N LYS A 90 12.74 17.52 45.75
CA LYS A 90 13.78 18.38 46.34
C LYS A 90 13.29 19.80 46.69
N ARG A 91 12.31 20.34 45.94
CA ARG A 91 11.69 21.64 46.24
C ARG A 91 10.66 21.60 47.38
N ARG A 92 10.19 20.41 47.77
CA ARG A 92 9.18 20.21 48.84
C ARG A 92 9.79 19.95 50.22
N THR A 93 11.08 19.63 50.28
CA THR A 93 11.88 19.46 51.51
C THR A 93 12.75 20.68 51.72
#